data_AF-A0A7Y5XQT6-F1
#
_entry.id   AF-A0A7Y5XQT6-F1
#
_cell.length_a   1.000
_cell.length_b   1.000
_cell.length_c   1.000
_cell.angle_alpha   90.00
_cell.angle_beta   90.00
_cell.angle_gamma   90.00
#
_symmetry.space_group_name_H-M   'P 1'
#
loop_
_entity.id
_entity.type
_entity.pdbx_description
1 polymer ?
#
loop_
_entity_poly.entity_id
_entity_poly.type
_entity_poly.pdbx_seq_one_letter_code
_entity_poly.pdbx_strand_id
1 'polypeptide(L)'
;MGVYSREPADGSPVTEQEPYIHPPRGYSGARRRGWRSSTVLVVIAIVTPQLLLAAALAAGVGVWPGSNSDSTANANIGDEPQNLALGDCVRANAAEEGSYLPVECQDHRVYGEVIDVVTGDTSATEACKPETDFFATQPHPDPAGAGVSSQVVCLKRTGDVHPGDPGSGGGIYRAGDCVATDSGPDTDVREVPCDDPAVFEKVTARVKTVAECTAPAERFATLSHGTDRVLCLGNGAGIASTGECMGDPTVSEVVFAEVTCGTPEASATVLGRTSTPAECQELPGQTHYVEDPNGLPASRTVCLQMR
;
A
#
# COMPACT_ATOMS: atom_id res chain seq x y z
N MET A 1 43.41 -25.81 -5.54
CA MET A 1 43.77 -24.47 -5.02
C MET A 1 42.65 -24.06 -4.08
N GLY A 2 42.85 -24.25 -2.77
CA GLY A 2 41.81 -24.03 -1.75
C GLY A 2 41.85 -22.59 -1.26
N VAL A 3 40.68 -21.95 -1.23
CA VAL A 3 40.48 -20.60 -0.71
C VAL A 3 40.21 -20.72 0.79
N TYR A 4 41.14 -20.23 1.60
CA TYR A 4 40.97 -20.04 3.04
C TYR A 4 40.13 -18.78 3.26
N SER A 5 38.92 -18.94 3.82
CA SER A 5 38.18 -17.84 4.41
C SER A 5 38.71 -17.59 5.82
N ARG A 6 39.10 -16.34 6.11
CA ARG A 6 39.49 -15.90 7.46
C ARG A 6 38.23 -15.62 8.27
N GLU A 7 38.07 -16.31 9.38
CA GLU A 7 37.14 -15.93 10.45
C GLU A 7 37.62 -14.65 11.16
N PRO A 8 36.74 -13.68 11.47
CA PRO A 8 37.07 -12.57 12.34
C PRO A 8 37.12 -13.02 13.80
N ALA A 9 38.24 -12.70 14.47
CA ALA A 9 38.54 -13.05 15.86
C ALA A 9 38.11 -11.95 16.83
N ASP A 10 36.82 -11.59 16.84
CA ASP A 10 36.29 -10.70 17.88
C ASP A 10 35.04 -11.33 18.49
N GLY A 11 35.20 -11.86 19.71
CA GLY A 11 34.16 -12.46 20.53
C GLY A 11 33.24 -11.42 21.16
N SER A 12 32.79 -10.45 20.36
CA SER A 12 31.78 -9.48 20.78
C SER A 12 30.40 -10.15 20.78
N PRO A 13 29.62 -10.06 21.87
CA PRO A 13 28.30 -10.66 21.94
C PRO A 13 27.38 -10.05 20.88
N VAL A 14 26.78 -10.91 20.06
CA VAL A 14 25.69 -10.55 19.14
C VAL A 14 24.59 -9.93 20.00
N THR A 15 24.44 -8.62 19.92
CA THR A 15 23.32 -7.91 20.54
C THR A 15 22.12 -8.24 19.68
N GLU A 16 21.22 -9.04 20.23
CA GLU A 16 19.91 -9.34 19.66
C GLU A 16 19.24 -8.00 19.34
N GLN A 17 19.15 -7.69 18.04
CA GLN A 17 18.57 -6.45 17.56
C GLN A 17 17.06 -6.58 17.80
N GLU A 18 16.54 -5.89 18.82
CA GLU A 18 15.10 -5.82 19.07
C GLU A 18 14.39 -5.45 17.76
N PRO A 19 13.31 -6.16 17.39
CA PRO A 19 12.55 -5.83 16.20
C PRO A 19 12.08 -4.38 16.30
N TYR A 20 12.38 -3.60 15.26
CA TYR A 20 11.97 -2.21 15.15
C TYR A 20 10.45 -2.15 15.04
N ILE A 21 9.78 -1.94 16.17
CA ILE A 21 8.33 -1.70 16.23
C ILE A 21 8.08 -0.30 15.66
N HIS A 22 7.55 -0.23 14.45
CA HIS A 22 6.98 1.02 13.95
C HIS A 22 5.81 1.41 14.87
N PRO A 23 5.85 2.57 15.55
CA PRO A 23 4.67 3.04 16.25
C PRO A 23 3.58 3.31 15.21
N PRO A 24 2.29 3.04 15.53
CA PRO A 24 1.20 3.53 14.70
C PRO A 24 1.36 5.06 14.62
N ARG A 25 1.65 5.58 13.43
CA ARG A 25 1.72 7.03 13.21
C ARG A 25 0.30 7.56 13.27
N GLY A 26 -0.11 7.89 14.49
CA GLY A 26 -1.12 8.89 14.73
C GLY A 26 -0.75 10.15 13.98
N TYR A 27 -1.70 10.60 13.17
CA TYR A 27 -1.75 11.88 12.46
C TYR A 27 -1.19 13.01 13.33
N SER A 28 0.11 13.30 13.20
CA SER A 28 0.77 14.41 13.86
C SER A 28 0.95 15.50 12.82
N GLY A 29 -0.04 16.38 12.76
CA GLY A 29 -0.08 17.51 11.85
C GLY A 29 1.19 18.35 11.95
N ALA A 30 1.91 18.44 10.84
CA ALA A 30 2.93 19.45 10.62
C ALA A 30 2.26 20.83 10.50
N ARG A 31 1.95 21.47 11.63
CA ARG A 31 1.69 22.92 11.68
C ARG A 31 2.94 23.64 12.16
N ARG A 32 3.76 24.16 11.25
CA ARG A 32 4.53 25.41 11.46
C ARG A 32 4.88 26.10 10.12
N ARG A 33 4.19 27.19 9.80
CA ARG A 33 4.83 28.48 9.44
C ARG A 33 3.81 29.61 9.51
N GLY A 34 4.27 30.72 10.09
CA GLY A 34 3.44 31.76 10.67
C GLY A 34 2.91 32.76 9.67
N TRP A 35 1.66 33.16 9.89
CA TRP A 35 1.06 34.32 9.27
C TRP A 35 0.90 35.41 10.34
N ARG A 36 1.56 36.53 10.09
CA ARG A 36 1.50 37.76 10.87
C ARG A 36 0.07 38.33 10.91
N SER A 37 -0.41 38.53 12.13
CA SER A 37 -1.26 39.64 12.62
C SER A 37 -2.09 40.42 11.58
N SER A 38 -3.41 40.30 11.68
CA SER A 38 -4.30 41.48 11.65
C SER A 38 -5.60 41.19 12.38
N THR A 39 -5.81 42.00 13.41
CA THR A 39 -6.90 42.03 14.36
C THR A 39 -8.17 42.59 13.71
N VAL A 40 -9.27 41.83 13.68
CA VAL A 40 -10.63 42.42 13.61
C VAL A 40 -11.55 41.64 14.55
N LEU A 41 -11.91 42.29 15.65
CA LEU A 41 -12.97 41.91 16.58
C LEU A 41 -14.33 42.09 15.90
N VAL A 42 -15.15 41.04 15.83
CA VAL A 42 -16.60 41.19 15.79
C VAL A 42 -17.23 40.19 16.75
N VAL A 43 -17.73 40.75 17.85
CA VAL A 43 -18.59 40.13 18.84
C VAL A 43 -20.02 40.20 18.32
N ILE A 44 -20.69 39.07 18.09
CA ILE A 44 -22.16 39.01 18.15
C ILE A 44 -22.57 37.71 18.84
N ALA A 45 -23.15 37.89 20.01
CA ALA A 45 -23.81 36.89 20.81
C ALA A 45 -25.16 36.48 20.18
N ILE A 46 -25.47 35.19 20.13
CA ILE A 46 -26.86 34.72 20.10
C ILE A 46 -27.01 33.58 21.11
N VAL A 47 -27.62 33.97 22.23
CA VAL A 47 -28.21 33.14 23.27
C VAL A 47 -29.58 32.69 22.76
N THR A 48 -29.87 31.39 22.77
CA THR A 48 -31.21 30.88 23.16
C THR A 48 -31.16 29.38 23.50
N PRO A 49 -31.56 28.98 24.72
CA PRO A 49 -31.81 27.60 25.13
C PRO A 49 -33.30 27.23 24.99
N GLN A 50 -33.61 26.00 24.57
CA GLN A 50 -34.93 25.37 24.75
C GLN A 50 -34.67 23.96 25.30
N LEU A 51 -34.73 23.70 26.61
CA LEU A 51 -35.90 23.51 27.48
C LEU A 51 -36.97 22.54 26.93
N LEU A 52 -36.96 21.35 27.54
CA LEU A 52 -38.09 20.52 27.97
C LEU A 52 -38.95 19.80 26.91
N LEU A 53 -38.82 18.47 26.88
CA LEU A 53 -39.99 17.62 27.04
C LEU A 53 -39.64 16.40 27.91
N ALA A 54 -40.19 16.39 29.11
CA ALA A 54 -40.12 15.31 30.07
C ALA A 54 -41.35 14.41 29.93
N ALA A 55 -41.11 13.11 30.18
CA ALA A 55 -41.96 12.15 30.88
C ALA A 55 -43.40 11.90 30.40
N ALA A 56 -43.67 10.63 30.02
CA ALA A 56 -44.77 9.85 30.60
C ALA A 56 -44.75 8.37 30.16
N LEU A 57 -44.68 7.47 31.16
CA LEU A 57 -45.57 6.30 31.38
C LEU A 57 -45.61 5.19 30.28
N ALA A 58 -45.65 3.89 30.56
CA ALA A 58 -46.02 3.13 31.74
C ALA A 58 -45.50 1.68 31.63
N ALA A 59 -45.46 1.04 32.79
CA ALA A 59 -45.27 -0.38 33.00
C ALA A 59 -46.18 -1.26 32.12
N GLY A 60 -45.58 -2.28 31.50
CA GLY A 60 -46.25 -3.41 30.88
C GLY A 60 -45.50 -4.69 31.23
N VAL A 61 -45.82 -5.27 32.40
CA VAL A 61 -45.33 -6.59 32.82
C VAL A 61 -46.13 -7.64 32.07
N GLY A 62 -45.60 -8.12 30.94
CA GLY A 62 -46.14 -9.24 30.17
C GLY A 62 -45.30 -10.48 30.39
N VAL A 63 -45.72 -11.35 31.28
CA VAL A 63 -45.19 -12.71 31.44
C VAL A 63 -45.72 -13.55 30.28
N TRP A 64 -44.86 -13.94 29.34
CA TRP A 64 -45.14 -14.98 28.34
C TRP A 64 -44.31 -16.23 28.66
N PRO A 65 -44.93 -17.42 28.68
CA PRO A 65 -44.24 -18.67 28.96
C PRO A 65 -43.63 -19.26 27.69
N GLY A 66 -42.40 -19.77 27.82
CA GLY A 66 -41.96 -21.02 27.19
C GLY A 66 -41.97 -21.11 25.67
N SER A 67 -40.82 -20.83 25.06
CA SER A 67 -40.33 -21.62 23.94
C SER A 67 -38.81 -21.70 24.06
N ASN A 68 -38.35 -22.82 24.62
CA ASN A 68 -36.94 -23.21 24.63
C ASN A 68 -36.50 -23.40 23.18
N SER A 69 -35.86 -22.37 22.62
CA SER A 69 -34.93 -22.54 21.52
C SER A 69 -33.55 -22.43 22.13
N ASP A 70 -33.05 -23.56 22.61
CA ASP A 70 -31.63 -23.74 22.91
C ASP A 70 -30.88 -23.60 21.57
N SER A 71 -30.47 -22.37 21.29
CA SER A 71 -29.39 -22.04 20.38
C SER A 71 -28.58 -20.94 21.05
N THR A 72 -28.13 -21.23 22.27
CA THR A 72 -26.88 -20.69 22.80
C THR A 72 -25.74 -21.23 21.95
N ALA A 73 -25.60 -20.69 20.75
CA ALA A 73 -24.28 -20.53 20.13
C ALA A 73 -23.55 -19.50 21.00
N ASN A 74 -23.12 -19.93 22.18
CA ASN A 74 -22.11 -19.24 22.95
C ASN A 74 -20.81 -19.55 22.21
N ALA A 75 -20.59 -18.84 21.10
CA ALA A 75 -19.31 -18.83 20.43
C ALA A 75 -18.33 -18.21 21.41
N ASN A 76 -17.66 -19.06 22.18
CA ASN A 76 -16.31 -18.76 22.63
C ASN A 76 -15.53 -18.52 21.33
N ILE A 77 -15.52 -17.27 20.87
CA ILE A 77 -14.55 -16.76 19.92
C ILE A 77 -13.24 -16.78 20.72
N GLY A 78 -12.67 -17.99 20.83
CA GLY A 78 -11.33 -18.16 21.37
C GLY A 78 -10.36 -17.43 20.46
N ASP A 79 -9.32 -16.84 21.02
CA ASP A 79 -8.23 -16.21 20.29
C ASP A 79 -7.37 -17.22 19.48
N GLU A 80 -7.88 -18.42 19.21
CA GLU A 80 -7.22 -19.36 18.32
C GLU A 80 -7.54 -19.00 16.86
N PRO A 81 -6.53 -19.05 15.96
CA PRO A 81 -6.72 -18.79 14.54
C PRO A 81 -7.68 -19.85 13.97
N GLN A 82 -8.93 -19.44 13.76
CA GLN A 82 -9.91 -20.29 13.10
C GLN A 82 -9.64 -20.29 11.59
N ASN A 83 -9.92 -21.43 10.96
CA ASN A 83 -9.86 -21.54 9.52
C ASN A 83 -10.96 -20.68 8.88
N LEU A 84 -10.59 -19.48 8.42
CA LEU A 84 -11.47 -18.63 7.62
C LEU A 84 -11.92 -19.35 6.35
N ALA A 85 -13.22 -19.30 6.07
CA ALA A 85 -13.89 -19.90 4.93
C ALA A 85 -14.64 -18.85 4.10
N LEU A 86 -15.02 -19.22 2.88
CA LEU A 86 -15.80 -18.37 1.98
C LEU A 86 -17.10 -17.88 2.66
N GLY A 87 -17.31 -16.56 2.65
CA GLY A 87 -18.46 -15.89 3.26
C GLY A 87 -18.27 -15.50 4.72
N ASP A 88 -17.16 -15.88 5.37
CA ASP A 88 -16.87 -15.45 6.74
C ASP A 88 -16.58 -13.94 6.78
N CYS A 89 -17.09 -13.26 7.80
CA CYS A 89 -16.71 -11.89 8.08
C CYS A 89 -15.53 -11.85 9.05
N VAL A 90 -14.66 -10.87 8.86
CA VAL A 90 -13.46 -10.72 9.67
C VAL A 90 -13.32 -9.33 10.25
N ARG A 91 -12.57 -9.23 11.34
CA ARG A 91 -12.03 -7.99 11.90
C ARG A 91 -10.51 -8.04 11.89
N ALA A 92 -9.86 -6.88 11.80
CA ALA A 92 -8.42 -6.78 11.96
C ALA A 92 -7.98 -7.31 13.33
N ASN A 93 -6.88 -8.05 13.37
CA ASN A 93 -6.25 -8.46 14.61
C ASN A 93 -5.36 -7.33 15.14
N ALA A 94 -5.70 -6.80 16.32
CA ALA A 94 -4.91 -5.73 16.93
C ALA A 94 -3.55 -6.20 17.46
N ALA A 95 -3.36 -7.52 17.64
CA ALA A 95 -2.12 -8.10 18.17
C ALA A 95 -1.07 -8.40 17.08
N GLU A 96 -1.48 -8.50 15.82
CA GLU A 96 -0.63 -8.94 14.72
C GLU A 96 -1.10 -8.28 13.42
N GLU A 97 -0.20 -7.49 12.82
CA GLU A 97 -0.48 -6.79 11.57
C GLU A 97 -0.66 -7.79 10.42
N GLY A 98 -1.67 -7.54 9.58
CA GLY A 98 -1.97 -8.42 8.45
C GLY A 98 -2.68 -9.73 8.83
N SER A 99 -3.00 -9.96 10.11
CA SER A 99 -3.85 -11.08 10.52
C SER A 99 -5.27 -10.62 10.87
N TYR A 100 -6.21 -11.55 10.71
CA TYR A 100 -7.64 -11.28 10.80
C TYR A 100 -8.31 -12.36 11.63
N LEU A 101 -9.31 -11.95 12.41
CA LEU A 101 -10.07 -12.83 13.27
C LEU A 101 -11.51 -12.90 12.77
N PRO A 102 -12.17 -14.08 12.82
CA PRO A 102 -13.57 -14.21 12.47
C PRO A 102 -14.43 -13.33 13.39
N VAL A 103 -15.50 -12.79 12.84
CA VAL A 103 -16.49 -11.99 13.56
C VAL A 103 -17.87 -12.18 12.92
N GLU A 104 -18.94 -12.03 13.71
CA GLU A 104 -20.30 -12.00 13.17
C GLU A 104 -20.45 -10.88 12.14
N CYS A 105 -21.06 -11.16 10.97
CA CYS A 105 -21.20 -10.18 9.88
C CYS A 105 -22.04 -8.94 10.23
N GLN A 106 -22.83 -8.97 11.30
CA GLN A 106 -23.57 -7.81 11.80
C GLN A 106 -22.79 -7.01 12.87
N ASP A 107 -21.58 -7.43 13.22
CA ASP A 107 -20.74 -6.73 14.17
C ASP A 107 -20.24 -5.40 13.56
N HIS A 108 -20.27 -4.33 14.35
CA HIS A 108 -19.79 -3.01 13.94
C HIS A 108 -18.28 -2.95 13.71
N ARG A 109 -17.55 -4.00 14.10
CA ARG A 109 -16.10 -4.16 13.91
C ARG A 109 -15.74 -4.96 12.66
N VAL A 110 -16.73 -5.38 11.86
CA VAL A 110 -16.46 -6.06 10.58
C VAL A 110 -15.59 -5.14 9.74
N TYR A 111 -14.47 -5.69 9.31
CA TYR A 111 -13.50 -5.05 8.45
C TYR A 111 -13.64 -5.57 7.02
N GLY A 112 -13.96 -6.85 6.83
CA GLY A 112 -14.17 -7.42 5.50
C GLY A 112 -14.88 -8.76 5.51
N GLU A 113 -15.10 -9.30 4.31
CA GLU A 113 -15.69 -10.60 4.02
C GLU A 113 -14.72 -11.44 3.20
N VAL A 114 -14.61 -12.73 3.50
CA VAL A 114 -13.85 -13.69 2.71
C VAL A 114 -14.60 -13.99 1.43
N ILE A 115 -14.02 -13.62 0.28
CA ILE A 115 -14.64 -13.80 -1.04
C ILE A 115 -13.99 -14.91 -1.86
N ASP A 116 -12.83 -15.39 -1.43
CA ASP A 116 -12.17 -16.58 -1.98
C ASP A 116 -11.14 -17.16 -1.00
N VAL A 117 -10.80 -18.44 -1.18
CA VAL A 117 -9.74 -19.13 -0.44
C VAL A 117 -8.92 -19.95 -1.43
N VAL A 118 -7.63 -19.66 -1.51
CA VAL A 118 -6.70 -20.30 -2.45
C VAL A 118 -5.65 -21.08 -1.66
N THR A 119 -5.44 -22.34 -2.01
CA THR A 119 -4.33 -23.13 -1.46
C THR A 119 -2.99 -22.61 -1.99
N GLY A 120 -2.04 -22.34 -1.09
CA GLY A 120 -0.71 -21.84 -1.43
C GLY A 120 -0.16 -20.86 -0.40
N ASP A 121 1.10 -20.47 -0.57
CA ASP A 121 1.74 -19.40 0.19
C ASP A 121 1.37 -18.00 -0.36
N THR A 122 2.05 -16.95 0.08
CA THR A 122 1.84 -15.58 -0.40
C THR A 122 1.95 -15.41 -1.92
N SER A 123 2.61 -16.32 -2.63
CA SER A 123 2.67 -16.28 -4.10
C SER A 123 1.33 -16.60 -4.76
N ALA A 124 0.42 -17.29 -4.07
CA ALA A 124 -0.91 -17.66 -4.57
C ALA A 124 -1.92 -16.50 -4.52
N THR A 125 -1.53 -15.32 -4.02
CA THR A 125 -2.37 -14.11 -3.97
C THR A 125 -2.86 -13.65 -5.34
N GLU A 126 -2.13 -13.98 -6.40
CA GLU A 126 -2.52 -13.67 -7.79
C GLU A 126 -3.76 -14.44 -8.26
N ALA A 127 -4.08 -15.56 -7.61
CA ALA A 127 -5.30 -16.31 -7.90
C ALA A 127 -6.54 -15.73 -7.20
N CYS A 128 -6.38 -14.75 -6.31
CA CYS A 128 -7.50 -14.03 -5.73
C CYS A 128 -8.31 -13.29 -6.81
N LYS A 129 -9.62 -13.24 -6.63
CA LYS A 129 -10.52 -12.55 -7.57
C LYS A 129 -10.19 -11.06 -7.71
N PRO A 130 -10.50 -10.42 -8.85
CA PRO A 130 -10.25 -8.99 -9.07
C PRO A 130 -10.89 -8.06 -8.03
N GLU A 131 -12.00 -8.46 -7.41
CA GLU A 131 -12.66 -7.69 -6.34
C GLU A 131 -12.04 -7.87 -4.94
N THR A 132 -10.93 -8.59 -4.82
CA THR A 132 -10.21 -8.78 -3.56
C THR A 132 -9.53 -7.48 -3.17
N ASP A 133 -9.85 -6.93 -2.01
CA ASP A 133 -9.18 -5.74 -1.52
C ASP A 133 -7.89 -6.13 -0.83
N PHE A 134 -7.91 -7.10 0.08
CA PHE A 134 -6.72 -7.53 0.81
C PHE A 134 -6.66 -9.03 0.99
N PHE A 135 -5.52 -9.53 1.45
CA PHE A 135 -5.34 -10.95 1.71
C PHE A 135 -4.75 -11.21 3.08
N ALA A 136 -4.92 -12.45 3.54
CA ALA A 136 -4.25 -13.01 4.69
C ALA A 136 -3.65 -14.35 4.32
N THR A 137 -2.57 -14.75 4.96
CA THR A 137 -2.10 -16.13 4.91
C THR A 137 -2.40 -16.83 6.21
N GLN A 138 -2.93 -18.04 6.15
CA GLN A 138 -3.12 -18.86 7.34
C GLN A 138 -2.65 -20.30 7.13
N PRO A 139 -2.25 -20.98 8.21
CA PRO A 139 -2.04 -22.42 8.21
C PRO A 139 -3.30 -23.16 7.72
N HIS A 140 -3.14 -24.08 6.77
CA HIS A 140 -4.16 -24.99 6.30
C HIS A 140 -3.73 -26.44 6.60
N PRO A 141 -4.36 -27.12 7.56
CA PRO A 141 -4.03 -28.51 7.87
C PRO A 141 -4.33 -29.40 6.65
N ASP A 142 -3.36 -30.20 6.24
CA ASP A 142 -3.54 -31.13 5.12
C ASP A 142 -4.58 -32.20 5.50
N PRO A 143 -5.69 -32.34 4.75
CA PRO A 143 -6.68 -33.39 5.02
C PRO A 143 -6.10 -34.80 4.90
N ALA A 144 -5.01 -35.00 4.16
CA ALA A 144 -4.31 -36.28 4.07
C ALA A 144 -3.31 -36.52 5.23
N GLY A 145 -3.16 -35.55 6.14
CA GLY A 145 -2.28 -35.64 7.30
C GLY A 145 -0.79 -35.54 6.98
N ALA A 146 -0.39 -35.07 5.78
CA ALA A 146 1.02 -34.95 5.43
C ALA A 146 1.69 -33.66 5.96
N GLY A 147 0.94 -32.80 6.67
CA GLY A 147 1.49 -31.63 7.35
C GLY A 147 0.53 -30.44 7.41
N VAL A 148 1.11 -29.25 7.57
CA VAL A 148 0.41 -27.96 7.49
C VAL A 148 0.86 -27.30 6.20
N SER A 149 -0.08 -27.10 5.29
CA SER A 149 0.09 -26.26 4.10
C SER A 149 -0.28 -24.81 4.43
N SER A 150 -0.04 -23.88 3.52
CA SER A 150 -0.56 -22.50 3.64
C SER A 150 -1.78 -22.34 2.74
N GLN A 151 -2.68 -21.45 3.14
CA GLN A 151 -3.70 -20.92 2.24
C GLN A 151 -3.70 -19.38 2.28
N VAL A 152 -4.04 -18.78 1.15
CA VAL A 152 -4.35 -17.37 1.01
C VAL A 152 -5.86 -17.18 1.12
N VAL A 153 -6.26 -16.31 2.03
CA VAL A 153 -7.65 -15.88 2.21
C VAL A 153 -7.82 -14.54 1.53
N CYS A 154 -8.65 -14.50 0.49
CA CYS A 154 -8.91 -13.30 -0.30
C CYS A 154 -10.12 -12.58 0.28
N LEU A 155 -9.92 -11.33 0.69
CA LEU A 155 -10.88 -10.56 1.47
C LEU A 155 -11.32 -9.31 0.72
N LYS A 156 -12.61 -9.01 0.82
CA LYS A 156 -13.19 -7.75 0.36
C LYS A 156 -13.53 -6.90 1.57
N ARG A 157 -13.13 -5.63 1.59
CA ARG A 157 -13.48 -4.70 2.66
C ARG A 157 -14.99 -4.45 2.63
N THR A 158 -15.60 -4.39 3.81
CA THR A 158 -16.98 -3.92 3.96
C THR A 158 -16.97 -2.41 4.27
N GLY A 159 -17.38 -1.56 3.31
CA GLY A 159 -17.55 -0.11 3.51
C GLY A 159 -17.08 0.73 2.33
N ASP A 160 -17.47 2.01 2.26
CA ASP A 160 -17.38 2.83 1.04
C ASP A 160 -15.97 3.22 0.56
N VAL A 161 -14.90 2.93 1.33
CA VAL A 161 -13.50 3.21 0.94
C VAL A 161 -12.70 1.92 1.00
N HIS A 162 -12.47 1.29 -0.16
CA HIS A 162 -11.84 -0.03 -0.26
C HIS A 162 -10.34 0.11 -0.55
N PRO A 163 -9.46 -0.44 0.30
CA PRO A 163 -8.03 -0.58 0.05
C PRO A 163 -7.78 -1.63 -1.04
N GLY A 164 -8.16 -1.32 -2.26
CA GLY A 164 -8.33 -2.31 -3.33
C GLY A 164 -9.08 -1.70 -4.52
N ASP A 165 -9.79 -0.59 -4.26
CA ASP A 165 -9.96 0.44 -5.27
C ASP A 165 -8.56 0.97 -5.68
N PRO A 166 -8.33 1.24 -6.98
CA PRO A 166 -7.07 1.76 -7.47
C PRO A 166 -6.49 2.91 -6.63
N GLY A 167 -5.36 2.66 -5.97
CA GLY A 167 -4.64 3.62 -5.12
C GLY A 167 -5.08 3.63 -3.65
N SER A 168 -5.92 2.71 -3.18
CA SER A 168 -6.43 2.75 -1.80
C SER A 168 -5.76 1.75 -0.86
N GLY A 169 -4.94 0.82 -1.36
CA GLY A 169 -4.00 0.01 -0.56
C GLY A 169 -4.42 -1.42 -0.21
N GLY A 170 -4.26 -2.42 -1.08
CA GLY A 170 -4.77 -3.78 -0.85
C GLY A 170 -3.76 -4.89 -0.63
N GLY A 171 -2.48 -4.61 -0.85
CA GLY A 171 -1.44 -5.65 -0.84
C GLY A 171 -1.45 -6.53 -2.11
N ILE A 172 -2.50 -6.49 -2.94
CA ILE A 172 -2.47 -7.06 -4.30
C ILE A 172 -2.41 -5.92 -5.31
N TYR A 173 -1.22 -5.71 -5.88
CA TYR A 173 -1.01 -4.74 -6.95
C TYR A 173 -1.70 -5.15 -8.26
N ARG A 174 -2.54 -4.26 -8.79
CA ARG A 174 -3.30 -4.39 -10.03
C ARG A 174 -3.10 -3.20 -10.95
N ALA A 175 -3.43 -3.40 -12.23
CA ALA A 175 -3.49 -2.32 -13.18
C ALA A 175 -4.50 -1.26 -12.73
N GLY A 176 -4.05 -0.02 -12.60
CA GLY A 176 -4.83 1.08 -12.03
C GLY A 176 -4.23 1.64 -10.76
N ASP A 177 -3.57 0.80 -9.96
CA ASP A 177 -3.08 1.20 -8.64
C ASP A 177 -1.94 2.20 -8.75
N CYS A 178 -1.80 3.04 -7.75
CA CYS A 178 -0.67 3.95 -7.63
C CYS A 178 0.28 3.44 -6.56
N VAL A 179 1.56 3.45 -6.88
CA VAL A 179 2.61 2.96 -5.99
C VAL A 179 3.68 4.02 -5.80
N ALA A 180 4.22 4.07 -4.59
CA ALA A 180 5.49 4.72 -4.32
C ALA A 180 6.58 3.65 -4.32
N THR A 181 7.62 3.86 -5.11
CA THR A 181 8.81 3.02 -5.14
C THR A 181 9.97 3.78 -4.54
N ASP A 182 10.61 3.21 -3.53
CA ASP A 182 11.90 3.74 -3.07
C ASP A 182 12.94 3.47 -4.16
N SER A 183 13.70 4.48 -4.59
CA SER A 183 14.65 4.35 -5.69
C SER A 183 15.84 3.46 -5.30
N GLY A 184 15.74 2.17 -5.57
CA GLY A 184 16.77 1.16 -5.37
C GLY A 184 16.50 -0.11 -6.18
N PRO A 185 17.48 -1.04 -6.27
CA PRO A 185 17.30 -2.32 -6.97
C PRO A 185 16.38 -3.29 -6.22
N ASP A 186 16.33 -3.16 -4.88
CA ASP A 186 15.42 -3.88 -4.00
C ASP A 186 14.32 -2.89 -3.58
N THR A 187 13.32 -2.73 -4.44
CA THR A 187 12.25 -1.75 -4.27
C THR A 187 11.17 -2.29 -3.35
N ASP A 188 11.10 -1.75 -2.13
CA ASP A 188 9.87 -1.84 -1.36
C ASP A 188 8.82 -0.98 -2.08
N VAL A 189 7.98 -1.66 -2.85
CA VAL A 189 6.80 -1.06 -3.46
C VAL A 189 5.76 -0.90 -2.36
N ARG A 190 5.18 0.29 -2.26
CA ARG A 190 4.04 0.56 -1.39
C ARG A 190 2.92 1.16 -2.22
N GLU A 191 1.72 0.60 -2.11
CA GLU A 191 0.53 1.23 -2.67
C GLU A 191 0.21 2.55 -1.94
N VAL A 192 -0.14 3.59 -2.70
CA VAL A 192 -0.45 4.94 -2.21
C VAL A 192 -1.67 5.50 -2.94
N PRO A 193 -2.38 6.48 -2.35
CA PRO A 193 -3.42 7.23 -3.05
C PRO A 193 -2.91 7.82 -4.36
N CYS A 194 -3.69 7.65 -5.43
CA CYS A 194 -3.40 8.26 -6.73
C CYS A 194 -3.53 9.80 -6.72
N ASP A 195 -4.12 10.37 -5.67
CA ASP A 195 -4.21 11.80 -5.41
C ASP A 195 -3.23 12.28 -4.31
N ASP A 196 -2.39 11.39 -3.79
CA ASP A 196 -1.32 11.78 -2.87
C ASP A 196 -0.34 12.70 -3.63
N PRO A 197 0.02 13.88 -3.08
CA PRO A 197 1.03 14.75 -3.67
C PRO A 197 2.43 14.13 -3.68
N ALA A 198 2.64 12.97 -3.05
CA ALA A 198 3.85 12.18 -3.20
C ALA A 198 4.02 11.71 -4.65
N VAL A 199 5.29 11.56 -5.03
CA VAL A 199 5.72 11.03 -6.31
C VAL A 199 5.23 9.57 -6.44
N PHE A 200 4.14 9.36 -7.18
CA PHE A 200 3.58 8.03 -7.44
C PHE A 200 3.80 7.60 -8.89
N GLU A 201 3.72 6.30 -9.10
CA GLU A 201 3.74 5.65 -10.40
C GLU A 201 2.50 4.77 -10.52
N LYS A 202 1.86 4.77 -11.69
CA LYS A 202 0.67 3.94 -11.89
C LYS A 202 1.06 2.57 -12.42
N VAL A 203 0.54 1.52 -11.78
CA VAL A 203 0.64 0.14 -12.26
C VAL A 203 -0.20 0.02 -13.54
N THR A 204 0.45 -0.37 -14.62
CA THR A 204 -0.17 -0.60 -15.93
C THR A 204 -0.44 -2.08 -16.18
N ALA A 205 0.41 -2.94 -15.62
CA ALA A 205 0.29 -4.39 -15.66
C ALA A 205 1.14 -5.03 -14.54
N ARG A 206 0.85 -6.29 -14.23
CA ARG A 206 1.66 -7.17 -13.39
C ARG A 206 2.00 -8.41 -14.23
N VAL A 207 3.28 -8.73 -14.35
CA VAL A 207 3.80 -9.74 -15.31
C VAL A 207 4.94 -10.55 -14.69
N LYS A 208 5.39 -11.60 -15.37
CA LYS A 208 6.45 -12.48 -14.87
C LYS A 208 7.84 -11.90 -15.03
N THR A 209 8.08 -11.24 -16.16
CA THR A 209 9.40 -10.73 -16.54
C THR A 209 9.32 -9.30 -17.04
N VAL A 210 10.40 -8.53 -16.86
CA VAL A 210 10.50 -7.13 -17.33
C VAL A 210 10.26 -7.00 -18.84
N ALA A 211 10.61 -8.03 -19.62
CA ALA A 211 10.41 -8.05 -21.07
C ALA A 211 8.94 -8.09 -21.49
N GLU A 212 8.03 -8.47 -20.60
CA GLU A 212 6.58 -8.48 -20.85
C GLU A 212 5.93 -7.11 -20.59
N CYS A 213 6.66 -6.17 -19.98
CA CYS A 213 6.17 -4.80 -19.85
C CYS A 213 6.13 -4.11 -21.22
N THR A 214 4.96 -3.59 -21.56
CA THR A 214 4.68 -2.89 -22.82
C THR A 214 4.18 -1.48 -22.54
N ALA A 215 4.16 -0.63 -23.57
CA ALA A 215 3.60 0.71 -23.46
C ALA A 215 2.16 0.66 -22.88
N PRO A 216 1.79 1.57 -21.97
CA PRO A 216 2.49 2.81 -21.63
C PRO A 216 3.48 2.70 -20.45
N ALA A 217 3.92 1.49 -20.07
CA ALA A 217 4.94 1.34 -19.05
C ALA A 217 6.28 1.95 -19.50
N GLU A 218 6.96 2.61 -18.57
CA GLU A 218 8.30 3.21 -18.77
C GLU A 218 9.31 2.72 -17.72
N ARG A 219 8.82 2.28 -16.57
CA ARG A 219 9.59 1.73 -15.45
C ARG A 219 9.03 0.36 -15.04
N PHE A 220 9.75 -0.31 -14.17
CA PHE A 220 9.28 -1.51 -13.50
C PHE A 220 9.69 -1.53 -12.03
N ALA A 221 8.96 -2.31 -11.23
CA ALA A 221 9.41 -2.71 -9.91
C ALA A 221 9.31 -4.24 -9.78
N THR A 222 10.16 -4.83 -8.94
CA THR A 222 10.15 -6.27 -8.68
C THR A 222 9.67 -6.54 -7.27
N LEU A 223 8.58 -7.27 -7.15
CA LEU A 223 8.04 -7.76 -5.89
C LEU A 223 8.90 -8.92 -5.35
N SER A 224 8.99 -9.02 -4.03
CA SER A 224 9.70 -10.10 -3.35
C SER A 224 8.96 -11.45 -3.40
N HIS A 225 7.70 -11.45 -3.84
CA HIS A 225 6.81 -12.61 -3.86
C HIS A 225 5.83 -12.53 -5.04
N GLY A 226 5.10 -13.63 -5.30
CA GLY A 226 4.21 -13.77 -6.46
C GLY A 226 4.86 -14.49 -7.64
N THR A 227 4.04 -15.05 -8.53
CA THR A 227 4.54 -15.64 -9.78
C THR A 227 4.70 -14.58 -10.87
N ASP A 228 3.82 -13.59 -10.89
CA ASP A 228 3.88 -12.38 -11.71
C ASP A 228 4.53 -11.25 -10.88
N ARG A 229 5.82 -11.41 -10.57
CA ARG A 229 6.54 -10.55 -9.62
C ARG A 229 6.94 -9.17 -10.16
N VAL A 230 6.67 -8.85 -11.42
CA VAL A 230 7.09 -7.58 -12.03
C VAL A 230 5.88 -6.67 -12.18
N LEU A 231 5.95 -5.48 -11.59
CA LEU A 231 5.00 -4.40 -11.85
C LEU A 231 5.52 -3.57 -13.03
N CYS A 232 4.69 -3.38 -14.03
CA CYS A 232 4.96 -2.48 -15.14
C CYS A 232 4.39 -1.11 -14.79
N LEU A 233 5.25 -0.10 -14.67
CA LEU A 233 4.90 1.20 -14.09
C LEU A 233 4.98 2.28 -15.17
N GLY A 234 3.97 3.16 -15.21
CA GLY A 234 3.92 4.25 -16.17
C GLY A 234 2.84 5.25 -15.81
N ASN A 235 2.98 6.50 -16.25
CA ASN A 235 2.20 7.66 -15.76
C ASN A 235 2.41 7.94 -14.25
N GLY A 236 2.37 9.22 -13.90
CA GLY A 236 2.53 9.70 -12.53
C GLY A 236 3.84 10.46 -12.32
N ALA A 237 3.89 11.24 -11.25
CA ALA A 237 4.98 12.13 -10.89
C ALA A 237 6.35 11.42 -10.73
N GLY A 238 6.36 10.10 -10.49
CA GLY A 238 7.59 9.30 -10.32
C GLY A 238 8.26 8.80 -11.57
N ILE A 239 7.61 9.01 -12.72
CA ILE A 239 8.10 8.50 -13.98
C ILE A 239 9.10 9.47 -14.64
N ALA A 240 9.06 10.78 -14.35
CA ALA A 240 9.77 11.80 -15.12
C ALA A 240 9.34 11.78 -16.59
N SER A 241 8.11 12.21 -16.82
CA SER A 241 7.50 12.31 -18.14
C SER A 241 8.04 13.50 -18.93
N THR A 242 7.93 13.46 -20.25
CA THR A 242 8.37 14.57 -21.12
C THR A 242 7.68 15.89 -20.74
N GLY A 243 8.48 16.94 -20.54
CA GLY A 243 8.03 18.29 -20.16
C GLY A 243 7.98 18.55 -18.66
N GLU A 244 8.08 17.51 -17.82
CA GLU A 244 8.14 17.68 -16.37
C GLU A 244 9.46 18.33 -15.94
N CYS A 245 9.41 19.04 -14.81
CA CYS A 245 10.59 19.61 -14.19
C CYS A 245 10.99 18.81 -12.96
N MET A 246 12.29 18.69 -12.74
CA MET A 246 12.81 17.97 -11.58
C MET A 246 13.84 18.80 -10.81
N GLY A 247 14.03 18.41 -9.55
CA GLY A 247 15.14 18.87 -8.71
C GLY A 247 16.51 18.58 -9.33
N ASP A 248 17.60 18.91 -8.61
CA ASP A 248 18.97 18.66 -9.09
C ASP A 248 19.26 17.15 -9.22
N PRO A 249 19.39 16.62 -10.45
CA PRO A 249 19.63 15.19 -10.67
C PRO A 249 21.05 14.75 -10.27
N THR A 250 21.93 15.68 -9.91
CA THR A 250 23.32 15.39 -9.55
C THR A 250 23.54 15.12 -8.06
N VAL A 251 22.57 15.48 -7.20
CA VAL A 251 22.65 15.35 -5.73
C VAL A 251 21.90 14.15 -5.16
N SER A 252 21.04 13.51 -5.96
CA SER A 252 20.28 12.32 -5.58
C SER A 252 20.44 11.27 -6.66
N GLU A 253 20.92 10.09 -6.27
CA GLU A 253 20.83 8.91 -7.13
C GLU A 253 19.34 8.57 -7.31
N VAL A 254 18.81 9.02 -8.44
CA VAL A 254 17.62 8.48 -9.13
C VAL A 254 16.30 8.49 -8.33
N VAL A 255 16.08 9.49 -7.47
CA VAL A 255 14.72 9.88 -7.09
C VAL A 255 14.26 10.98 -8.04
N PHE A 256 13.28 10.70 -8.88
CA PHE A 256 12.62 11.74 -9.67
C PHE A 256 11.72 12.56 -8.73
N ALA A 257 12.31 13.58 -8.10
CA ALA A 257 11.55 14.58 -7.37
C ALA A 257 10.95 15.57 -8.37
N GLU A 258 9.71 15.31 -8.81
CA GLU A 258 8.96 16.27 -9.59
C GLU A 258 8.87 17.59 -8.81
N VAL A 259 9.19 18.69 -9.48
CA VAL A 259 9.05 20.04 -8.92
C VAL A 259 8.27 20.91 -9.90
N THR A 260 7.58 21.90 -9.37
CA THR A 260 6.84 22.85 -10.21
C THR A 260 7.80 23.60 -11.14
N CYS A 261 7.54 23.55 -12.44
CA CYS A 261 8.34 24.27 -13.41
C CYS A 261 8.37 25.78 -13.13
N GLY A 262 9.57 26.36 -13.16
CA GLY A 262 9.77 27.80 -13.00
C GLY A 262 10.02 28.24 -11.55
N THR A 263 10.02 27.30 -10.60
CA THR A 263 10.52 27.58 -9.25
C THR A 263 12.05 27.45 -9.19
N PRO A 264 12.73 28.06 -8.19
CA PRO A 264 14.17 27.94 -8.03
C PRO A 264 14.68 26.51 -7.83
N GLU A 265 13.81 25.59 -7.42
CA GLU A 265 14.12 24.16 -7.24
C GLU A 265 14.16 23.39 -8.56
N ALA A 266 13.54 23.92 -9.63
CA ALA A 266 13.53 23.30 -10.96
C ALA A 266 14.88 23.47 -11.67
N SER A 267 15.73 22.45 -11.55
CA SER A 267 17.09 22.45 -12.11
C SER A 267 17.15 21.89 -13.54
N ALA A 268 16.17 21.07 -13.92
CA ALA A 268 16.14 20.36 -15.19
C ALA A 268 14.72 20.22 -15.73
N THR A 269 14.59 20.07 -17.04
CA THR A 269 13.36 19.68 -17.74
C THR A 269 13.59 18.38 -18.47
N VAL A 270 12.65 17.45 -18.35
CA VAL A 270 12.70 16.16 -19.03
C VAL A 270 12.34 16.36 -20.51
N LEU A 271 13.26 16.01 -21.40
CA LEU A 271 13.04 16.07 -22.85
C LEU A 271 12.43 14.78 -23.40
N GLY A 272 12.61 13.68 -22.70
CA GLY A 272 12.11 12.37 -23.08
C GLY A 272 12.93 11.24 -22.46
N ARG A 273 12.55 10.02 -22.82
CA ARG A 273 13.26 8.81 -22.43
C ARG A 273 13.65 8.01 -23.66
N THR A 274 14.82 7.38 -23.59
CA THR A 274 15.41 6.63 -24.68
C THR A 274 16.05 5.35 -24.17
N SER A 275 16.48 4.49 -25.09
CA SER A 275 17.15 3.24 -24.76
C SER A 275 18.62 3.43 -24.42
N THR A 276 19.23 4.50 -24.97
CA THR A 276 20.65 4.79 -24.79
C THR A 276 20.95 6.30 -24.65
N PRO A 277 22.09 6.65 -24.03
CA PRO A 277 22.59 8.02 -24.01
C PRO A 277 22.83 8.67 -25.38
N ALA A 278 23.20 7.88 -26.39
CA ALA A 278 23.44 8.39 -27.74
C ALA A 278 22.14 8.96 -28.34
N GLU A 279 21.00 8.30 -28.12
CA GLU A 279 19.69 8.79 -28.58
C GLU A 279 19.31 10.11 -27.90
N CYS A 280 19.69 10.33 -26.63
CA CYS A 280 19.47 11.62 -25.98
C CYS A 280 20.22 12.78 -26.66
N GLN A 281 21.42 12.53 -27.20
CA GLN A 281 22.24 13.57 -27.84
C GLN A 281 21.62 14.10 -29.14
N GLU A 282 20.71 13.33 -29.75
CA GLU A 282 19.96 13.72 -30.94
C GLU A 282 18.77 14.64 -30.58
N LEU A 283 18.39 14.75 -29.30
CA LEU A 283 17.27 15.59 -28.88
C LEU A 283 17.68 17.07 -28.80
N PRO A 284 16.92 17.99 -29.45
CA PRO A 284 17.20 19.41 -29.37
C PRO A 284 17.19 19.95 -27.94
N GLY A 285 18.27 20.64 -27.55
CA GLY A 285 18.38 21.27 -26.23
C GLY A 285 18.82 20.33 -25.11
N GLN A 286 19.17 19.07 -25.42
CA GLN A 286 19.72 18.16 -24.43
C GLN A 286 21.09 18.66 -23.94
N THR A 287 21.28 18.61 -22.62
CA THR A 287 22.56 18.97 -21.98
C THR A 287 23.03 17.92 -20.99
N HIS A 288 22.13 17.06 -20.51
CA HIS A 288 22.43 16.02 -19.55
C HIS A 288 21.56 14.78 -19.74
N TYR A 289 21.98 13.65 -19.21
CA TYR A 289 21.15 12.46 -19.13
C TYR A 289 21.44 11.74 -17.82
N VAL A 290 20.44 11.00 -17.34
CA VAL A 290 20.60 10.07 -16.21
C VAL A 290 20.11 8.70 -16.62
N GLU A 291 20.67 7.66 -16.00
CA GLU A 291 20.18 6.29 -16.16
C GLU A 291 19.26 5.95 -14.98
N ASP A 292 18.06 5.51 -15.31
CA ASP A 292 17.10 4.97 -14.35
C ASP A 292 17.31 3.45 -14.23
N PRO A 293 17.83 2.94 -13.10
CA PRO A 293 18.05 1.51 -12.90
C PRO A 293 16.75 0.70 -12.97
N ASN A 294 15.61 1.35 -12.74
CA ASN A 294 14.29 0.75 -12.82
C ASN A 294 13.55 1.10 -14.13
N GLY A 295 14.22 1.77 -15.07
CA GLY A 295 13.66 2.07 -16.38
C GLY A 295 13.64 0.84 -17.29
N LEU A 296 12.60 0.69 -18.10
CA LEU A 296 12.55 -0.39 -19.09
C LEU A 296 13.69 -0.24 -20.12
N PRO A 297 14.15 -1.32 -20.78
CA PRO A 297 15.25 -1.25 -21.73
C PRO A 297 15.08 -0.20 -22.84
N ALA A 298 13.84 0.10 -23.24
CA ALA A 298 13.52 1.09 -24.26
C ALA A 298 13.47 2.55 -23.74
N SER A 299 13.46 2.76 -22.42
CA SER A 299 13.23 4.06 -21.75
C SER A 299 14.14 4.29 -20.52
N ARG A 300 15.21 3.51 -20.37
CA ARG A 300 16.14 3.56 -19.24
C ARG A 300 16.94 4.85 -19.13
N THR A 301 17.15 5.55 -20.24
CA THR A 301 17.91 6.79 -20.25
C THR A 301 16.93 7.96 -20.26
N VAL A 302 17.00 8.82 -19.23
CA VAL A 302 16.19 10.04 -19.16
C VAL A 302 17.01 11.21 -19.69
N CYS A 303 16.52 11.86 -20.73
CA CYS A 303 17.18 12.96 -21.40
C CYS A 303 16.75 14.29 -20.78
N LEU A 304 17.71 15.11 -20.36
CA LEU A 304 17.47 16.32 -19.59
C LEU A 304 18.02 17.56 -20.27
N GLN A 305 17.26 18.65 -20.17
CA GLN A 305 17.74 20.01 -20.37
C GLN A 305 17.93 20.67 -19.01
N MET A 306 19.18 20.92 -18.64
CA MET A 306 19.53 21.64 -17.42
C MET A 306 19.19 23.13 -17.59
N ARG A 307 18.80 23.78 -16.49
CA ARG A 307 18.43 25.20 -16.44
C ARG A 307 19.52 26.08 -15.85
#